data_AF-A0A7V6PDK6-F1
#
_entry.id   AF-A0A7V6PDK6-F1
#
_cell.length_a   1.000
_cell.length_b   1.000
_cell.length_c   1.000
_cell.angle_alpha   90.00
_cell.angle_beta   90.00
_cell.angle_gamma   90.00
#
_symmetry.space_group_name_H-M   'P 1'
#
loop_
_entity.id
_entity.type
_entity.pdbx_description
1 polymer ?
#
loop_
_entity_poly.entity_id
_entity_poly.type
_entity_poly.pdbx_seq_one_letter_code
_entity_poly.pdbx_strand_id
1 'polypeptide(L)'
;VLEEGAQIVADPKQPLPMTMLGHVTSSYWSETLGRSIAMALVSGGKARMGETLYMPMPDGSVHEATVSGMVFYDPEGKKLNG
;
A
#
# COMPACT_ATOMS: atom_id res chain seq x y z
N VAL A 1 -4.81 8.98 2.98
CA VAL A 1 -4.56 8.50 1.60
C VAL A 1 -3.06 8.58 1.36
N LEU A 2 -2.46 7.53 0.80
CA LEU A 2 -1.01 7.52 0.51
C LEU A 2 -0.72 8.39 -0.72
N GLU A 3 0.50 8.94 -0.82
CA GLU A 3 0.94 9.64 -2.03
C GLU A 3 1.24 8.66 -3.16
N GLU A 4 0.70 8.93 -4.35
CA GLU A 4 1.01 8.14 -5.54
C GLU A 4 2.47 8.38 -5.97
N GLY A 5 3.18 7.31 -6.35
CA GLY A 5 4.62 7.36 -6.58
C GLY A 5 5.48 7.24 -5.32
N ALA A 6 4.87 7.26 -4.12
CA ALA A 6 5.60 7.07 -2.87
C ALA A 6 6.38 5.75 -2.86
N GLN A 7 7.61 5.87 -2.39
CA GLN A 7 8.61 4.83 -2.34
C GLN A 7 8.38 3.90 -1.14
N ILE A 8 8.41 2.58 -1.34
CA ILE A 8 8.08 1.59 -0.31
C ILE A 8 9.34 0.90 0.22
N VAL A 9 9.48 0.83 1.55
CA VAL A 9 10.58 0.14 2.25
C VAL A 9 10.05 -0.81 3.33
N ALA A 10 10.87 -1.80 3.72
CA ALA A 10 10.56 -2.72 4.82
C ALA A 10 10.85 -2.13 6.21
N ASP A 11 11.85 -1.25 6.31
CA ASP A 11 12.27 -0.62 7.55
C ASP A 11 12.53 0.87 7.29
N PRO A 12 11.75 1.79 7.88
CA PRO A 12 11.93 3.22 7.68
C PRO A 12 13.19 3.76 8.38
N LYS A 13 13.84 2.97 9.23
CA LYS A 13 15.09 3.32 9.93
C LYS A 13 16.33 2.71 9.28
N GLN A 14 16.18 2.05 8.13
CA GLN A 14 17.31 1.51 7.39
C GLN A 14 18.31 2.64 7.07
N PRO A 15 19.62 2.43 7.27
CA PRO A 15 20.64 3.38 6.85
C PRO A 15 20.55 3.71 5.36
N LEU A 16 20.82 4.96 4.99
CA LEU A 16 20.86 5.38 3.59
C LEU A 16 22.09 4.78 2.87
N PRO A 17 21.97 4.34 1.60
CA PRO A 17 20.75 4.26 0.80
C PRO A 17 19.83 3.10 1.21
N MET A 18 18.52 3.36 1.27
CA MET A 18 17.53 2.33 1.60
C MET A 18 17.30 1.34 0.45
N THR A 19 16.89 0.12 0.79
CA THR A 19 16.46 -0.87 -0.19
C THR A 19 15.02 -0.62 -0.58
N MET A 20 14.81 -0.25 -1.84
CA MET A 20 13.47 0.01 -2.35
C MET A 20 12.76 -1.29 -2.71
N LEU A 21 11.56 -1.49 -2.14
CA LEU A 21 10.71 -2.63 -2.45
C LEU A 21 9.77 -2.36 -3.63
N GLY A 22 9.53 -1.10 -3.96
CA GLY A 22 8.67 -0.68 -5.05
C GLY A 22 8.00 0.66 -4.76
N HIS A 23 6.81 0.89 -5.30
CA HIS A 23 6.11 2.17 -5.18
C HIS A 23 4.59 2.02 -5.21
N VAL A 24 3.90 2.99 -4.61
CA VAL A 24 2.44 3.16 -4.69
C VAL A 24 2.09 3.60 -6.11
N THR A 25 1.16 2.90 -6.76
CA THR A 25 0.71 3.23 -8.13
C THR A 25 -0.58 4.03 -8.14
N SER A 26 -1.48 3.75 -7.20
CA SER A 26 -2.81 4.36 -7.13
C SER A 26 -3.29 4.40 -5.69
N SER A 27 -3.93 5.49 -5.26
CA SER A 27 -4.27 5.66 -3.84
C SER A 27 -5.48 6.58 -3.65
N TYR A 28 -6.49 6.11 -2.93
CA TYR A 28 -7.78 6.80 -2.80
C TYR A 28 -8.41 6.66 -1.40
N TRP A 29 -9.23 7.64 -1.04
CA TRP A 29 -10.25 7.44 -0.02
C TRP A 29 -11.44 6.69 -0.64
N SER A 30 -11.78 5.52 -0.11
CA SER A 30 -12.95 4.77 -0.56
C SER A 30 -14.11 5.03 0.38
N GLU A 31 -15.09 5.82 -0.09
CA GLU A 31 -16.35 6.03 0.64
C GLU A 31 -17.07 4.70 0.91
N THR A 32 -17.09 3.80 -0.08
CA THR A 32 -17.72 2.49 0.04
C THR A 32 -17.12 1.62 1.14
N LEU A 33 -15.82 1.75 1.40
CA LEU A 33 -15.10 0.96 2.40
C LEU A 33 -14.84 1.73 3.71
N GLY A 34 -15.19 3.02 3.77
CA GLY A 34 -14.96 3.90 4.91
C GLY A 34 -13.49 4.08 5.29
N ARG A 35 -12.57 3.85 4.36
CA ARG A 35 -11.11 3.92 4.61
C ARG A 35 -10.31 4.23 3.36
N SER A 36 -9.05 4.63 3.56
CA SER A 36 -8.08 4.72 2.46
C SER A 36 -7.69 3.32 1.94
N ILE A 37 -7.53 3.20 0.64
CA ILE A 37 -6.98 2.01 -0.06
C ILE A 37 -5.90 2.45 -1.05
N ALA A 38 -4.96 1.56 -1.34
CA ALA A 38 -3.93 1.82 -2.32
C ALA A 38 -3.52 0.54 -3.05
N MET A 39 -3.14 0.69 -4.31
CA MET A 39 -2.44 -0.32 -5.09
C MET A 39 -0.97 0.04 -5.22
N ALA A 40 -0.11 -0.98 -5.24
CA ALA A 40 1.33 -0.81 -5.31
C ALA A 40 1.98 -1.99 -6.04
N LEU A 41 3.12 -1.72 -6.67
CA LEU A 41 4.05 -2.75 -7.11
C LEU A 41 5.06 -2.99 -6.00
N VAL A 42 5.14 -4.23 -5.50
CA VAL A 42 6.00 -4.59 -4.37
C VAL A 42 6.77 -5.87 -4.68
N SER A 43 8.09 -5.83 -4.51
CA SER A 43 8.97 -6.99 -4.63
C SER A 43 8.57 -8.08 -3.64
N GLY A 44 8.22 -9.25 -4.18
CA GLY A 44 7.70 -10.38 -3.40
C GLY A 44 6.33 -10.12 -2.75
N GLY A 45 5.55 -9.14 -3.22
CA GLY A 45 4.35 -8.64 -2.54
C GLY A 45 3.35 -9.73 -2.11
N LYS A 46 3.16 -10.78 -2.92
CA LYS A 46 2.26 -11.90 -2.54
C LYS A 46 2.71 -12.65 -1.28
N ALA A 47 4.02 -12.77 -1.06
CA ALA A 47 4.58 -13.42 0.13
C ALA A 47 4.52 -12.53 1.38
N ARG A 48 4.21 -11.24 1.21
CA ARG A 48 4.18 -10.22 2.28
C ARG A 48 2.78 -9.96 2.81
N MET A 49 1.81 -10.83 2.52
CA MET A 49 0.42 -10.62 2.92
C MET A 49 0.29 -10.45 4.44
N GLY A 50 -0.33 -9.37 4.89
CA GLY A 50 -0.46 -9.02 6.30
C GLY A 50 0.75 -8.29 6.91
N GLU A 51 1.87 -8.17 6.19
CA GLU A 51 3.00 -7.35 6.64
C GLU A 51 2.66 -5.86 6.56
N THR A 52 3.19 -5.08 7.50
CA THR A 52 3.21 -3.62 7.41
C THR A 52 4.47 -3.17 6.66
N LEU A 53 4.28 -2.35 5.64
CA LEU A 53 5.34 -1.67 4.90
C LEU A 53 5.23 -0.15 5.08
N TYR A 54 6.32 0.54 4.74
CA TYR A 54 6.50 1.94 5.10
C TYR A 54 6.79 2.80 3.87
N MET A 55 6.31 4.03 3.89
CA MET A 55 6.58 5.05 2.88
C MET A 55 7.13 6.30 3.58
N PRO A 56 8.47 6.46 3.67
CA PRO A 56 9.10 7.67 4.15
C PRO A 56 8.85 8.84 3.19
N MET A 57 8.43 9.97 3.73
CA MET A 57 8.06 11.16 2.98
C MET A 57 9.16 12.23 3.03
N PRO A 58 9.23 13.16 2.06
CA PRO A 58 10.24 14.23 2.04
C PRO A 58 10.21 15.15 3.26
N ASP A 59 9.07 15.26 3.95
CA ASP A 59 8.90 16.04 5.17
C ASP A 59 9.38 15.31 6.45
N GLY A 60 9.90 14.10 6.31
CA GLY A 60 10.37 13.25 7.42
C GLY A 60 9.27 12.45 8.10
N SER A 61 8.00 12.59 7.68
CA SER A 61 6.93 11.70 8.14
C SER A 61 7.08 10.31 7.51
N VAL A 62 6.48 9.31 8.15
CA VAL A 62 6.44 7.93 7.65
C VAL A 62 5.00 7.49 7.64
N HIS A 63 4.51 7.12 6.45
CA HIS A 63 3.23 6.45 6.34
C HIS A 63 3.41 4.94 6.44
N GLU A 64 2.38 4.27 6.95
CA GLU A 64 2.33 2.83 7.11
C GLU A 64 1.15 2.26 6.31
N ALA A 65 1.34 1.09 5.71
CA ALA A 65 0.27 0.35 5.05
C ALA A 65 0.45 -1.15 5.25
N THR A 66 -0.67 -1.84 5.51
CA THR A 66 -0.70 -3.31 5.57
C THR A 66 -0.93 -3.89 4.19
N VAL A 67 -0.04 -4.77 3.75
CA VAL A 67 -0.22 -5.52 2.50
C VAL A 67 -1.45 -6.40 2.63
N SER A 68 -2.39 -6.25 1.69
CA SER A 68 -3.65 -6.97 1.66
C SER A 68 -3.93 -7.55 0.27
N GLY A 69 -5.06 -8.23 0.11
CA GLY A 69 -5.50 -8.74 -1.18
C GLY A 69 -5.75 -7.61 -2.19
N MET A 70 -5.70 -7.94 -3.48
CA MET A 70 -5.85 -6.95 -4.56
C MET A 70 -7.29 -6.48 -4.79
N VAL A 71 -8.27 -7.18 -4.22
CA VAL A 71 -9.70 -6.86 -4.37
C VAL A 71 -10.24 -6.37 -3.03
N PHE A 72 -10.40 -5.05 -2.90
CA PHE A 72 -10.81 -4.42 -1.65
C PHE A 72 -12.32 -4.43 -1.42
N TYR A 73 -13.10 -4.50 -2.49
CA TYR A 73 -14.56 -4.43 -2.46
C TYR A 73 -15.16 -5.56 -3.30
N ASP A 74 -16.18 -6.22 -2.73
CA ASP A 74 -16.89 -7.36 -3.32
C ASP A 74 -15.98 -8.47 -3.90
N PRO A 75 -15.08 -9.07 -3.09
CA PRO A 75 -14.16 -10.11 -3.58
C PRO A 75 -14.86 -11.38 -4.06
N GLU A 76 -16.09 -11.64 -3.59
CA GLU A 76 -16.90 -12.80 -4.00
C GLU A 76 -17.83 -12.48 -5.19
N GLY A 77 -17.86 -11.24 -5.67
CA GLY A 77 -18.68 -10.83 -6.81
C GLY A 77 -20.20 -10.92 -6.57
N LYS A 78 -20.65 -10.76 -5.31
CA LYS A 78 -22.08 -10.87 -4.94
C LYS A 78 -22.95 -9.81 -5.59
N LYS A 79 -22.36 -8.69 -6.01
CA LYS A 79 -23.07 -7.55 -6.62
C LYS A 79 -22.96 -7.51 -8.14
N LEU A 80 -22.43 -8.56 -8.77
CA LEU A 80 -22.18 -8.59 -10.22
C LEU A 80 -23.45 -8.40 -11.07
N ASN A 81 -24.61 -8.89 -10.59
CA ASN A 81 -25.85 -8.95 -11.38
C ASN A 81 -26.96 -7.97 -10.94
N GLY A 82 -26.69 -7.07 -10.00
CA GLY A 82 -27.68 -6.13 -9.45
C GLY A 82 -28.41 -6.64 -8.21
#